data_AF-S3ZHY5-F1
#
_entry.id   AF-S3ZHY5-F1
#
_cell.length_a   1.000
_cell.length_b   1.000
_cell.length_c   1.000
_cell.angle_alpha   90.00
_cell.angle_beta   90.00
_cell.angle_gamma   90.00
#
_symmetry.space_group_name_H-M   'P 1'
#
loop_
_entity.id
_entity.type
_entity.pdbx_description
1 polymer ?
#
loop_
_entity_poly.entity_id
_entity_poly.type
_entity_poly.pdbx_seq_one_letter_code
_entity_poly.pdbx_strand_id
1 'polypeptide(L)'
;MERHRRATVGAAGPDRYWVRLLGDPDGDAPWGWRMNGHHLAVHVVITAAGMRVTPHFIGAEPARIADGPQAGRRLLGPEEDLARELVTDLDAGRRAKAVFAAAPPDDILTRADPFADPDLLPAGLPYGDMTPGQQTLLERLVRRYLDRAPAAYARECWADAVARGLDALSLAWAGGLAPGDRHYYCVRAPDFLIEYDNTQDDGNHAHSVWRHVRHDWGADLLRAHYTEQHG
;
A
#
# COMPACT_ATOMS: atom_id res chain seq x y z
N MET A 1 8.29 -8.14 27.94
CA MET A 1 7.14 -7.23 27.70
C MET A 1 6.16 -7.34 28.86
N GLU A 2 5.67 -6.21 29.38
CA GLU A 2 4.63 -6.21 30.41
C GLU A 2 3.28 -6.57 29.75
N ARG A 3 2.79 -7.80 30.00
CA ARG A 3 1.55 -8.31 29.41
C ARG A 3 0.34 -7.74 30.16
N HIS A 4 -0.08 -6.52 29.80
CA HIS A 4 -1.39 -6.02 30.22
C HIS A 4 -2.49 -6.68 29.38
N ARG A 5 -3.07 -7.78 29.89
CA ARG A 5 -4.33 -8.32 29.38
C ARG A 5 -5.42 -7.32 29.74
N ARG A 6 -6.02 -6.64 28.75
CA ARG A 6 -7.20 -5.79 28.98
C ARG A 6 -8.26 -6.59 29.76
N ALA A 7 -8.75 -6.02 30.86
CA ALA A 7 -9.84 -6.56 31.66
C ALA A 7 -11.20 -6.57 30.92
N THR A 8 -11.28 -5.89 29.77
CA THR A 8 -12.50 -5.80 28.95
C THR A 8 -12.17 -6.10 27.49
N VAL A 9 -12.65 -7.26 27.01
CA VAL A 9 -12.72 -7.55 25.58
C VAL A 9 -13.97 -6.85 25.05
N GLY A 10 -13.81 -5.67 24.46
CA GLY A 10 -14.88 -5.05 23.68
C GLY A 10 -15.07 -5.81 22.38
N ALA A 11 -16.32 -5.90 21.88
CA ALA A 11 -16.56 -6.41 20.54
C ALA A 11 -15.82 -5.55 19.50
N ALA A 12 -15.30 -6.18 18.46
CA ALA A 12 -14.81 -5.47 17.27
C ALA A 12 -16.00 -4.70 16.66
N GLY A 13 -15.77 -3.45 16.30
CA GLY A 13 -16.75 -2.58 15.65
C GLY A 13 -16.03 -1.66 14.66
N PRO A 14 -16.74 -1.09 13.67
CA PRO A 14 -16.13 -0.32 12.59
C PRO A 14 -15.30 0.86 13.10
N ASP A 15 -15.78 1.58 14.14
CA ASP A 15 -15.11 2.78 14.67
C ASP A 15 -14.01 2.50 15.70
N ARG A 16 -13.55 1.25 15.84
CA ARG A 16 -12.58 0.87 16.86
C ARG A 16 -11.33 0.28 16.26
N TYR A 17 -10.19 0.84 16.67
CA TYR A 17 -8.90 0.23 16.43
C TYR A 17 -8.64 -0.88 17.46
N TRP A 18 -8.16 -2.03 16.97
CA TRP A 18 -7.77 -3.15 17.81
C TRP A 18 -6.47 -3.75 17.32
N VAL A 19 -5.72 -4.34 18.26
CA VAL A 19 -4.50 -5.09 17.99
C VAL A 19 -4.73 -6.53 18.42
N ARG A 20 -4.32 -7.47 17.56
CA ARG A 20 -4.31 -8.89 17.88
C ARG A 20 -2.90 -9.43 17.74
N LEU A 21 -2.41 -10.07 18.79
CA LEU A 21 -1.19 -10.88 18.78
C LEU A 21 -1.57 -12.34 18.49
N LEU A 22 -0.80 -12.99 17.63
CA LEU A 22 -0.97 -14.38 17.19
C LEU A 22 0.37 -15.10 17.41
N GLY A 23 0.36 -16.23 18.12
CA GLY A 23 1.60 -16.92 18.51
C GLY A 23 2.28 -16.29 19.73
N ASP A 24 3.53 -16.70 19.97
CA ASP A 24 4.34 -16.23 21.10
C ASP A 24 5.57 -15.48 20.59
N PRO A 25 5.65 -14.15 20.75
CA PRO A 25 6.78 -13.36 20.28
C PRO A 25 8.10 -13.66 21.01
N ASP A 26 8.01 -14.32 22.18
CA ASP A 26 9.17 -14.73 22.98
C ASP A 26 9.64 -16.16 22.63
N GLY A 27 8.94 -16.87 21.73
CA GLY A 27 9.25 -18.25 21.33
C GLY A 27 9.85 -18.38 19.93
N ASP A 28 10.24 -19.60 19.57
CA ASP A 28 10.90 -19.90 18.28
C ASP A 28 9.91 -20.19 17.13
N ALA A 29 8.62 -20.34 17.42
CA ALA A 29 7.58 -20.57 16.43
C ALA A 29 7.18 -19.27 15.71
N PRO A 30 6.66 -19.33 14.47
CA PRO A 30 6.06 -18.19 13.80
C PRO A 30 5.04 -17.48 14.67
N TRP A 31 5.13 -16.16 14.68
CA TRP A 31 4.19 -15.30 15.36
C TRP A 31 3.88 -14.10 14.49
N GLY A 32 2.86 -13.36 14.86
CA GLY A 32 2.48 -12.17 14.13
C GLY A 32 1.56 -11.30 14.93
N TRP A 33 1.31 -10.13 14.41
CA TRP A 33 0.31 -9.24 14.94
C TRP A 33 -0.39 -8.53 13.81
N ARG A 34 -1.61 -8.10 14.09
CA ARG A 34 -2.35 -7.24 13.17
C ARG A 34 -3.02 -6.12 13.94
N MET A 35 -3.06 -4.95 13.32
CA MET A 35 -3.82 -3.81 13.78
C MET A 35 -4.87 -3.49 12.72
N ASN A 36 -6.13 -3.42 13.13
CA ASN A 36 -7.23 -3.15 12.23
C ASN A 36 -8.17 -2.10 12.82
N GLY A 37 -8.87 -1.38 11.96
CA GLY A 37 -9.91 -0.39 12.26
C GLY A 37 -10.57 0.09 10.96
N HIS A 38 -11.46 1.09 11.04
CA HIS A 38 -12.21 1.60 9.89
C HIS A 38 -11.32 1.90 8.66
N HIS A 39 -10.19 2.59 8.87
CA HIS A 39 -9.24 2.98 7.82
C HIS A 39 -7.84 2.42 8.03
N LEU A 40 -7.71 1.26 8.68
CA LEU A 40 -6.39 0.69 8.96
C LEU A 40 -6.47 -0.83 8.89
N ALA A 41 -5.57 -1.43 8.12
CA ALA A 41 -5.28 -2.86 8.20
C ALA A 41 -3.78 -3.06 7.98
N VAL A 42 -3.07 -3.32 9.08
CA VAL A 42 -1.63 -3.61 9.08
C VAL A 42 -1.44 -5.02 9.60
N HIS A 43 -0.85 -5.87 8.79
CA HIS A 43 -0.69 -7.30 9.07
C HIS A 43 0.80 -7.65 9.03
N VAL A 44 1.32 -8.16 10.14
CA VAL A 44 2.72 -8.54 10.27
C VAL A 44 2.83 -10.00 10.67
N VAL A 45 3.58 -10.78 9.89
CA VAL A 45 3.95 -12.17 10.19
C VAL A 45 5.46 -12.24 10.26
N ILE A 46 5.96 -12.92 11.29
CA ILE A 46 7.39 -13.08 11.59
C ILE A 46 7.66 -14.57 11.73
N THR A 47 8.71 -15.02 11.05
CA THR A 47 9.21 -16.40 11.04
C THR A 47 10.73 -16.38 11.15
N ALA A 48 11.35 -17.54 11.38
CA ALA A 48 12.81 -17.66 11.31
C ALA A 48 13.38 -17.27 9.93
N ALA A 49 12.59 -17.44 8.86
CA ALA A 49 12.97 -17.08 7.49
C ALA A 49 12.77 -15.59 7.16
N GLY A 50 12.16 -14.80 8.06
CA GLY A 50 11.96 -13.37 7.87
C GLY A 50 10.55 -12.87 8.20
N MET A 51 10.25 -11.65 7.74
CA MET A 51 9.03 -10.92 8.03
C MET A 51 8.18 -10.68 6.77
N ARG A 52 6.86 -10.54 6.92
CA ARG A 52 5.95 -9.97 5.91
C ARG A 52 5.07 -8.93 6.56
N VAL A 53 4.83 -7.83 5.86
CA VAL A 53 4.09 -6.65 6.36
C VAL A 53 2.88 -6.31 5.50
N THR A 54 2.60 -7.12 4.47
CA THR A 54 1.50 -6.92 3.53
C THR A 54 0.34 -7.90 3.79
N PRO A 55 -0.91 -7.46 3.59
CA PRO A 55 -1.30 -6.14 3.08
C PRO A 55 -1.08 -5.02 4.10
N HIS A 56 -0.75 -3.83 3.60
CA HIS A 56 -0.53 -2.64 4.41
C HIS A 56 -1.45 -1.51 3.95
N PHE A 57 -2.65 -1.49 4.52
CA PHE A 57 -3.72 -0.54 4.21
C PHE A 57 -3.77 0.59 5.22
N ILE A 58 -3.77 1.82 4.71
CA ILE A 58 -3.98 3.05 5.48
C ILE A 58 -4.95 3.92 4.68
N GLY A 59 -6.02 4.35 5.33
CA GLY A 59 -6.94 5.34 4.81
C GLY A 59 -7.01 6.59 5.68
N ALA A 60 -7.68 7.62 5.19
CA ALA A 60 -7.92 8.88 5.88
C ALA A 60 -9.27 9.47 5.46
N GLU A 61 -10.18 9.60 6.43
CA GLU A 61 -11.46 10.29 6.32
C GLU A 61 -11.58 11.31 7.49
N PRO A 62 -11.49 12.63 7.24
CA PRO A 62 -11.26 13.25 5.94
C PRO A 62 -9.80 13.10 5.46
N ALA A 63 -9.58 13.07 4.15
CA ALA A 63 -8.24 13.07 3.54
C ALA A 63 -7.50 14.39 3.80
N ARG A 64 -8.23 15.51 3.86
CA ARG A 64 -7.77 16.83 4.28
C ARG A 64 -8.69 17.39 5.36
N ILE A 65 -8.10 17.74 6.50
CA ILE A 65 -8.84 18.40 7.59
C ILE A 65 -9.16 19.84 7.19
N ALA A 66 -10.45 20.20 7.16
CA ALA A 66 -10.89 21.52 6.72
C ALA A 66 -10.63 22.62 7.77
N ASP A 67 -10.97 22.36 9.03
CA ASP A 67 -11.04 23.38 10.08
C ASP A 67 -10.42 22.93 11.41
N GLY A 68 -10.21 23.91 12.30
CA GLY A 68 -9.72 23.69 13.66
C GLY A 68 -8.18 23.57 13.76
N PRO A 69 -7.65 23.13 14.92
CA PRO A 69 -6.20 23.14 15.20
C PRO A 69 -5.36 22.23 14.30
N GLN A 70 -5.98 21.34 13.52
CA GLN A 70 -5.32 20.43 12.59
C GLN A 70 -5.66 20.74 11.12
N ALA A 71 -6.32 21.88 10.85
CA ALA A 71 -6.68 22.32 9.50
C ALA A 71 -5.48 22.27 8.55
N GLY A 72 -5.73 21.79 7.32
CA GLY A 72 -4.71 21.60 6.29
C GLY A 72 -3.91 20.30 6.39
N ARG A 73 -4.00 19.55 7.50
CA ARG A 73 -3.33 18.26 7.61
C ARG A 73 -3.88 17.26 6.59
N ARG A 74 -2.97 16.58 5.90
CA ARG A 74 -3.21 15.52 4.91
C ARG A 74 -2.38 14.29 5.28
N LEU A 75 -2.98 13.27 5.89
CA LEU A 75 -2.22 12.10 6.37
C LEU A 75 -1.50 11.39 5.23
N LEU A 76 -2.20 11.19 4.12
CA LEU A 76 -1.71 10.52 2.90
C LEU A 76 -1.37 11.52 1.78
N GLY A 77 -1.21 12.80 2.13
CA GLY A 77 -0.93 13.87 1.17
C GLY A 77 0.38 13.69 0.41
N PRO A 78 1.51 13.33 1.05
CA PRO A 78 2.77 13.16 0.35
C PRO A 78 2.75 12.10 -0.77
N GLU A 79 1.99 11.01 -0.58
CA GLU A 79 1.76 9.98 -1.60
C GLU A 79 0.96 10.53 -2.79
N GLU A 80 -0.12 11.27 -2.53
CA GLU A 80 -0.89 11.96 -3.57
C GLU A 80 -0.03 12.97 -4.34
N ASP A 81 0.73 13.81 -3.63
CA ASP A 81 1.52 14.90 -4.21
C ASP A 81 2.56 14.36 -5.20
N LEU A 82 3.27 13.29 -4.83
CA LEU A 82 4.26 12.63 -5.71
C LEU A 82 3.62 12.03 -6.96
N ALA A 83 2.51 11.31 -6.81
CA ALA A 83 1.82 10.70 -7.94
C ALA A 83 1.25 11.76 -8.89
N ARG A 84 0.72 12.85 -8.35
CA ARG A 84 0.18 13.98 -9.10
C ARG A 84 1.28 14.77 -9.82
N GLU A 85 2.40 15.03 -9.15
CA GLU A 85 3.60 15.62 -9.77
C GLU A 85 4.04 14.78 -10.97
N LEU A 86 4.14 13.46 -10.80
CA LEU A 86 4.52 12.56 -11.88
C LEU A 86 3.56 12.61 -13.06
N VAL A 87 2.24 12.42 -12.86
CA VAL A 87 1.28 12.39 -13.98
C VAL A 87 1.16 13.74 -14.70
N THR A 88 1.35 14.85 -13.98
CA THR A 88 1.26 16.20 -14.57
C THR A 88 2.54 16.64 -15.30
N ASP A 89 3.69 16.04 -14.99
CA ASP A 89 4.95 16.23 -15.72
C ASP A 89 4.99 15.46 -17.06
N LEU A 90 4.15 14.43 -17.24
CA LEU A 90 4.10 13.67 -18.49
C LEU A 90 3.67 14.54 -19.68
N ASP A 91 4.39 14.45 -20.80
CA ASP A 91 3.90 14.99 -22.08
C ASP A 91 2.60 14.28 -22.53
N ALA A 92 1.95 14.84 -23.56
CA ALA A 92 0.66 14.32 -24.04
C ALA A 92 0.70 12.84 -24.44
N GLY A 93 1.79 12.36 -25.04
CA GLY A 93 1.93 10.97 -25.48
C GLY A 93 2.08 10.01 -24.31
N ARG A 94 2.95 10.34 -23.34
CA ARG A 94 3.13 9.55 -22.11
C ARG A 94 1.89 9.58 -21.22
N ARG A 95 1.25 10.75 -21.11
CA ARG A 95 0.03 10.93 -20.32
C ARG A 95 -1.12 10.10 -20.87
N ALA A 96 -1.25 9.98 -22.19
CA ALA A 96 -2.25 9.11 -22.82
C ALA A 96 -2.03 7.60 -22.52
N LYS A 97 -0.81 7.19 -22.17
CA LYS A 97 -0.53 5.82 -21.69
C LYS A 97 -0.80 5.64 -20.20
N ALA A 98 -0.49 6.65 -19.39
CA ALA A 98 -0.69 6.61 -17.94
C ALA A 98 -2.16 6.75 -17.54
N VAL A 99 -2.89 7.68 -18.17
CA VAL A 99 -4.28 7.99 -17.83
C VAL A 99 -5.21 7.00 -18.54
N PHE A 100 -5.73 6.02 -17.82
CA PHE A 100 -6.57 4.96 -18.40
C PHE A 100 -8.06 5.30 -18.43
N ALA A 101 -8.51 6.22 -17.58
CA ALA A 101 -9.91 6.64 -17.53
C ALA A 101 -10.07 8.09 -17.05
N ALA A 102 -11.06 8.79 -17.59
CA ALA A 102 -11.42 10.15 -17.15
C ALA A 102 -12.14 10.15 -15.80
N ALA A 103 -12.96 9.13 -15.53
CA ALA A 103 -13.57 8.89 -14.24
C ALA A 103 -12.77 7.80 -13.50
N PRO A 104 -12.39 8.02 -12.23
CA PRO A 104 -11.75 6.98 -11.42
C PRO A 104 -12.76 5.89 -11.02
N PRO A 105 -12.29 4.69 -10.64
CA PRO A 105 -13.14 3.70 -9.96
C PRO A 105 -13.67 4.24 -8.62
N ASP A 106 -14.65 3.57 -8.04
CA ASP A 106 -15.26 4.00 -6.76
C ASP A 106 -14.43 3.61 -5.51
N ASP A 107 -13.41 2.76 -5.66
CA ASP A 107 -12.49 2.32 -4.60
C ASP A 107 -11.26 1.58 -5.17
N ILE A 108 -10.38 1.10 -4.29
CA ILE A 108 -9.27 0.18 -4.55
C ILE A 108 -9.76 -1.05 -5.33
N LEU A 109 -9.11 -1.33 -6.47
CA LEU A 109 -9.52 -2.37 -7.41
C LEU A 109 -9.24 -3.78 -6.89
N THR A 110 -8.13 -3.98 -6.17
CA THR A 110 -7.78 -5.31 -5.63
C THR A 110 -8.49 -5.64 -4.30
N ARG A 111 -9.24 -4.69 -3.74
CA ARG A 111 -10.08 -4.86 -2.55
C ARG A 111 -9.32 -5.53 -1.39
N ALA A 112 -10.06 -6.24 -0.53
CA ALA A 112 -9.52 -7.06 0.55
C ALA A 112 -9.40 -8.55 0.16
N ASP A 113 -9.25 -8.84 -1.14
CA ASP A 113 -9.19 -10.21 -1.63
C ASP A 113 -8.00 -10.97 -1.03
N PRO A 114 -8.09 -12.29 -0.80
CA PRO A 114 -7.02 -13.06 -0.17
C PRO A 114 -5.73 -13.10 -1.00
N PHE A 115 -5.82 -12.82 -2.30
CA PHE A 115 -4.68 -12.73 -3.22
C PHE A 115 -4.71 -11.37 -3.92
N ALA A 116 -3.54 -10.77 -4.07
CA ALA A 116 -3.37 -9.52 -4.79
C ALA A 116 -3.27 -9.86 -6.28
N ASP A 117 -4.38 -9.76 -7.01
CA ASP A 117 -4.43 -10.03 -8.45
C ASP A 117 -4.00 -8.79 -9.25
N PRO A 118 -2.79 -8.77 -9.84
CA PRO A 118 -2.32 -7.63 -10.61
C PRO A 118 -3.04 -7.46 -11.96
N ASP A 119 -3.81 -8.45 -12.42
CA ASP A 119 -4.55 -8.37 -13.69
C ASP A 119 -5.83 -7.54 -13.58
N LEU A 120 -6.28 -7.26 -12.35
CA LEU A 120 -7.32 -6.26 -12.08
C LEU A 120 -6.85 -4.82 -12.32
N LEU A 121 -5.52 -4.60 -12.38
CA LEU A 121 -4.94 -3.27 -12.50
C LEU A 121 -4.65 -2.92 -13.97
N PRO A 122 -4.92 -1.66 -14.40
CA PRO A 122 -4.56 -1.19 -15.74
C PRO A 122 -3.05 -1.25 -15.96
N ALA A 123 -2.61 -1.40 -17.22
CA ALA A 123 -1.19 -1.52 -17.55
C ALA A 123 -0.39 -0.24 -17.24
N GLY A 124 -0.93 0.93 -17.59
CA GLY A 124 -0.30 2.22 -17.35
C GLY A 124 0.94 2.50 -18.21
N LEU A 125 1.67 3.56 -17.84
CA LEU A 125 2.94 3.96 -18.44
C LEU A 125 4.09 3.17 -17.78
N PRO A 126 4.84 2.35 -18.54
CA PRO A 126 6.00 1.64 -18.01
C PRO A 126 7.15 2.58 -17.67
N TYR A 127 7.96 2.21 -16.68
CA TYR A 127 9.12 2.96 -16.19
C TYR A 127 10.16 3.23 -17.29
N GLY A 128 10.37 2.27 -18.20
CA GLY A 128 11.29 2.42 -19.33
C GLY A 128 10.89 3.51 -20.33
N ASP A 129 9.60 3.90 -20.36
CA ASP A 129 9.11 4.98 -21.22
C ASP A 129 9.23 6.37 -20.57
N MET A 130 9.55 6.44 -19.28
CA MET A 130 9.66 7.68 -18.50
C MET A 130 10.99 8.39 -18.71
N THR A 131 11.01 9.72 -18.55
CA THR A 131 12.27 10.48 -18.45
C THR A 131 12.98 10.18 -17.12
N PRO A 132 14.29 10.48 -16.98
CA PRO A 132 14.98 10.26 -15.69
C PRO A 132 14.36 11.00 -14.49
N GLY A 133 13.76 12.18 -14.73
CA GLY A 133 13.04 12.92 -13.69
C GLY A 133 11.75 12.20 -13.26
N GLN A 134 10.98 11.70 -14.23
CA GLN A 134 9.75 10.95 -13.99
C GLN A 134 10.02 9.61 -13.30
N GLN A 135 11.10 8.92 -13.72
CA GLN A 135 11.60 7.73 -13.06
C GLN A 135 11.90 8.01 -11.58
N THR A 136 12.63 9.08 -11.28
CA THR A 136 12.94 9.48 -9.90
C THR A 136 11.67 9.73 -9.08
N LEU A 137 10.62 10.33 -9.66
CA LEU A 137 9.34 10.51 -8.97
C LEU A 137 8.64 9.18 -8.68
N LEU A 138 8.62 8.25 -9.64
CA LEU A 138 8.03 6.92 -9.44
C LEU A 138 8.81 6.13 -8.36
N GLU A 139 10.13 6.18 -8.37
CA GLU A 139 10.95 5.55 -7.33
C GLU A 139 10.65 6.12 -5.94
N ARG A 140 10.57 7.45 -5.83
CA ARG A 140 10.21 8.13 -4.56
C ARG A 140 8.83 7.71 -4.08
N LEU A 141 7.85 7.63 -4.99
CA LEU A 141 6.51 7.16 -4.69
C LEU A 141 6.54 5.72 -4.15
N VAL A 142 7.19 4.79 -4.84
CA VAL A 142 7.31 3.39 -4.40
C VAL A 142 7.95 3.30 -3.02
N ARG A 143 9.08 3.99 -2.81
CA ARG A 143 9.79 4.00 -1.52
C ARG A 143 8.92 4.51 -0.38
N ARG A 144 8.06 5.52 -0.60
CA ARG A 144 7.12 6.02 0.43
C ARG A 144 6.19 4.93 0.97
N TYR A 145 5.75 4.02 0.11
CA TYR A 145 4.95 2.87 0.53
C TYR A 145 5.79 1.82 1.26
N LEU A 146 6.98 1.49 0.75
CA LEU A 146 7.89 0.54 1.39
C LEU A 146 8.34 1.00 2.78
N ASP A 147 8.59 2.30 2.94
CA ASP A 147 9.02 2.94 4.18
C ASP A 147 7.93 2.96 5.28
N ARG A 148 6.73 2.45 5.00
CA ARG A 148 5.73 2.10 6.03
C ARG A 148 6.20 0.93 6.89
N ALA A 149 7.13 0.11 6.38
CA ALA A 149 7.76 -0.99 7.10
C ALA A 149 9.02 -0.56 7.86
N PRO A 150 9.53 -1.40 8.79
CA PRO A 150 10.84 -1.18 9.40
C PRO A 150 11.93 -1.00 8.34
N ALA A 151 12.84 -0.04 8.56
CA ALA A 151 13.79 0.42 7.56
C ALA A 151 14.67 -0.69 6.92
N ALA A 152 15.00 -1.75 7.67
CA ALA A 152 15.73 -2.89 7.12
C ALA A 152 14.91 -3.65 6.06
N TYR A 153 13.63 -3.90 6.36
CA TYR A 153 12.71 -4.56 5.45
C TYR A 153 12.39 -3.70 4.22
N ALA A 154 12.18 -2.39 4.42
CA ALA A 154 11.97 -1.46 3.31
C ALA A 154 13.16 -1.45 2.33
N ARG A 155 14.40 -1.47 2.84
CA ARG A 155 15.61 -1.56 2.01
C ARG A 155 15.71 -2.88 1.25
N GLU A 156 15.33 -3.99 1.88
CA GLU A 156 15.30 -5.31 1.24
C GLU A 156 14.28 -5.33 0.09
N CYS A 157 13.03 -4.92 0.35
CA CYS A 157 12.00 -4.82 -0.69
C CYS A 157 12.42 -3.91 -1.86
N TRP A 158 13.08 -2.79 -1.57
CA TRP A 158 13.60 -1.92 -2.60
C TRP A 158 14.73 -2.58 -3.41
N ALA A 159 15.67 -3.25 -2.74
CA ALA A 159 16.76 -3.96 -3.41
C ALA A 159 16.23 -5.07 -4.32
N ASP A 160 15.22 -5.82 -3.89
CA ASP A 160 14.55 -6.84 -4.69
C ASP A 160 13.87 -6.25 -5.93
N ALA A 161 13.19 -5.11 -5.78
CA ALA A 161 12.56 -4.40 -6.90
C ALA A 161 13.61 -3.97 -7.94
N VAL A 162 14.75 -3.44 -7.49
CA VAL A 162 15.87 -3.08 -8.39
C VAL A 162 16.47 -4.31 -9.06
N ALA A 163 16.71 -5.38 -8.31
CA ALA A 163 17.29 -6.62 -8.84
C ALA A 163 16.42 -7.28 -9.92
N ARG A 164 15.12 -7.08 -9.87
CA ARG A 164 14.15 -7.59 -10.86
C ARG A 164 13.95 -6.67 -12.05
N GLY A 165 14.59 -5.50 -12.05
CA GLY A 165 14.51 -4.50 -13.10
C GLY A 165 13.33 -3.56 -12.90
N LEU A 166 13.64 -2.28 -12.70
CA LEU A 166 12.62 -1.24 -12.52
C LEU A 166 11.79 -1.00 -13.79
N ASP A 167 12.24 -1.44 -14.96
CA ASP A 167 11.48 -1.35 -16.22
C ASP A 167 10.13 -2.09 -16.17
N ALA A 168 9.98 -3.04 -15.24
CA ALA A 168 8.72 -3.74 -14.98
C ALA A 168 7.75 -2.95 -14.09
N LEU A 169 8.16 -1.79 -13.56
CA LEU A 169 7.26 -0.87 -12.88
C LEU A 169 6.40 -0.13 -13.89
N SER A 170 5.15 0.13 -13.54
CA SER A 170 4.30 1.02 -14.32
C SER A 170 3.39 1.86 -13.43
N LEU A 171 3.05 3.06 -13.89
CA LEU A 171 2.07 3.94 -13.25
C LEU A 171 0.80 4.03 -14.11
N ALA A 172 -0.36 3.82 -13.51
CA ALA A 172 -1.64 4.15 -14.12
C ALA A 172 -2.40 5.15 -13.25
N TRP A 173 -3.19 6.01 -13.90
CA TRP A 173 -3.95 7.09 -13.29
C TRP A 173 -5.38 7.14 -13.86
N ALA A 174 -6.35 7.50 -13.02
CA ALA A 174 -7.67 7.91 -13.46
C ALA A 174 -8.19 9.10 -12.65
N GLY A 175 -9.10 9.86 -13.25
CA GLY A 175 -9.68 11.04 -12.61
C GLY A 175 -8.91 12.33 -12.84
N GLY A 176 -9.26 13.35 -12.09
CA GLY A 176 -8.80 14.72 -12.32
C GLY A 176 -7.36 14.95 -11.90
N LEU A 177 -6.70 15.89 -12.58
CA LEU A 177 -5.27 16.15 -12.43
C LEU A 177 -4.97 17.30 -11.46
N ALA A 178 -5.96 18.11 -11.09
CA ALA A 178 -5.78 19.21 -10.15
C ALA A 178 -5.87 18.71 -8.69
N PRO A 179 -5.15 19.33 -7.74
CA PRO A 179 -5.33 19.05 -6.32
C PRO A 179 -6.79 19.20 -5.89
N GLY A 180 -7.30 18.22 -5.15
CA GLY A 180 -8.71 18.16 -4.72
C GLY A 180 -9.64 17.45 -5.71
N ASP A 181 -9.21 17.17 -6.93
CA ASP A 181 -10.00 16.34 -7.84
C ASP A 181 -10.07 14.89 -7.35
N ARG A 182 -11.23 14.26 -7.57
CA ARG A 182 -11.40 12.82 -7.41
C ARG A 182 -10.47 12.07 -8.36
N HIS A 183 -9.70 11.14 -7.81
CA HIS A 183 -8.69 10.42 -8.57
C HIS A 183 -8.33 9.07 -7.96
N TYR A 184 -7.68 8.26 -8.79
CA TYR A 184 -7.11 6.97 -8.45
C TYR A 184 -5.77 6.81 -9.14
N TYR A 185 -4.82 6.15 -8.50
CA TYR A 185 -3.64 5.63 -9.20
C TYR A 185 -3.23 4.25 -8.69
N CYS A 186 -2.51 3.52 -9.54
CA CYS A 186 -1.82 2.31 -9.11
C CYS A 186 -0.40 2.25 -9.66
N VAL A 187 0.48 1.59 -8.90
CA VAL A 187 1.80 1.16 -9.36
C VAL A 187 1.82 -0.36 -9.40
N ARG A 188 2.17 -0.93 -10.54
CA ARG A 188 2.37 -2.37 -10.71
C ARG A 188 3.84 -2.69 -10.70
N ALA A 189 4.19 -3.81 -10.09
CA ALA A 189 5.51 -4.43 -10.13
C ALA A 189 5.35 -5.96 -10.23
N PRO A 190 6.41 -6.71 -10.58
CA PRO A 190 6.34 -8.18 -10.63
C PRO A 190 5.93 -8.85 -9.31
N ASP A 191 6.32 -8.28 -8.17
CA ASP A 191 6.09 -8.90 -6.85
C ASP A 191 5.20 -8.08 -5.93
N PHE A 192 4.90 -6.84 -6.26
CA PHE A 192 4.04 -5.99 -5.44
C PHE A 192 3.16 -5.09 -6.29
N LEU A 193 2.11 -4.59 -5.65
CA LEU A 193 1.28 -3.54 -6.19
C LEU A 193 1.00 -2.50 -5.12
N ILE A 194 0.76 -1.28 -5.58
CA ILE A 194 0.36 -0.13 -4.79
C ILE A 194 -0.89 0.44 -5.43
N GLU A 195 -1.87 0.81 -4.62
CA GLU A 195 -3.04 1.54 -5.08
C GLU A 195 -3.35 2.69 -4.13
N TYR A 196 -3.93 3.75 -4.69
CA TYR A 196 -4.46 4.90 -3.97
C TYR A 196 -5.77 5.31 -4.63
N ASP A 197 -6.81 5.42 -3.81
CA ASP A 197 -8.12 5.96 -4.20
C ASP A 197 -8.40 7.19 -3.33
N ASN A 198 -8.93 8.24 -3.93
CA ASN A 198 -9.57 9.32 -3.19
C ASN A 198 -10.74 9.85 -4.01
N THR A 199 -11.83 9.09 -3.99
CA THR A 199 -13.01 9.37 -4.84
C THR A 199 -14.28 9.60 -4.03
N GLN A 200 -14.35 9.08 -2.82
CA GLN A 200 -15.46 9.30 -1.90
C GLN A 200 -15.40 10.70 -1.26
N ASP A 201 -16.53 11.15 -0.72
CA ASP A 201 -16.68 12.47 -0.07
C ASP A 201 -16.12 13.64 -0.90
N ASP A 202 -16.36 13.59 -2.21
CA ASP A 202 -15.87 14.54 -3.21
C ASP A 202 -14.33 14.68 -3.22
N GLY A 203 -13.63 13.56 -3.11
CA GLY A 203 -12.17 13.54 -3.10
C GLY A 203 -11.59 13.91 -1.73
N ASN A 204 -12.30 13.56 -0.67
CA ASN A 204 -11.87 13.81 0.70
C ASN A 204 -11.91 12.57 1.60
N HIS A 205 -11.81 11.39 1.02
CA HIS A 205 -11.80 10.10 1.70
C HIS A 205 -10.81 9.20 0.97
N ALA A 206 -9.59 9.14 1.49
CA ALA A 206 -8.49 8.50 0.81
C ALA A 206 -8.27 7.08 1.34
N HIS A 207 -8.09 6.13 0.43
CA HIS A 207 -7.61 4.78 0.69
C HIS A 207 -6.26 4.57 0.03
N SER A 208 -5.36 3.87 0.70
CA SER A 208 -4.08 3.48 0.11
C SER A 208 -3.66 2.11 0.58
N VAL A 209 -3.11 1.30 -0.32
CA VAL A 209 -2.67 -0.05 0.00
C VAL A 209 -1.35 -0.38 -0.69
N TRP A 210 -0.50 -1.11 0.04
CA TRP A 210 0.63 -1.84 -0.53
C TRP A 210 0.42 -3.33 -0.29
N ARG A 211 0.50 -4.13 -1.36
CA ARG A 211 0.30 -5.59 -1.34
C ARG A 211 1.43 -6.31 -2.04
N HIS A 212 1.76 -7.49 -1.55
CA HIS A 212 2.68 -8.39 -2.25
C HIS A 212 1.87 -9.37 -3.11
N VAL A 213 2.21 -9.54 -4.39
CA VAL A 213 1.44 -10.36 -5.36
C VAL A 213 1.37 -11.83 -4.93
N ARG A 214 2.50 -12.40 -4.49
CA ARG A 214 2.59 -13.82 -4.11
C ARG A 214 2.52 -14.10 -2.61
N HIS A 215 3.08 -13.22 -1.80
CA HIS A 215 3.32 -13.47 -0.37
C HIS A 215 2.42 -12.64 0.55
N ASP A 216 1.31 -12.13 0.02
CA ASP A 216 0.34 -11.40 0.83
C ASP A 216 -0.16 -12.26 1.99
N TRP A 217 -0.47 -11.62 3.12
CA TRP A 217 -0.93 -12.29 4.34
C TRP A 217 0.07 -13.28 4.96
N GLY A 218 1.32 -13.36 4.47
CA GLY A 218 2.34 -14.27 4.99
C GLY A 218 2.13 -15.75 4.66
N ALA A 219 1.26 -16.08 3.70
CA ALA A 219 0.87 -17.46 3.39
C ALA A 219 2.05 -18.38 3.05
N ASP A 220 3.01 -17.90 2.25
CA ASP A 220 4.15 -18.72 1.83
C ASP A 220 5.22 -18.88 2.92
N LEU A 221 5.42 -17.89 3.79
CA LEU A 221 6.33 -18.02 4.94
C LEU A 221 5.84 -19.11 5.90
N LEU A 222 4.52 -19.15 6.13
CA LEU A 222 3.90 -20.19 6.94
C LEU A 222 4.04 -21.56 6.26
N ARG A 223 3.80 -21.65 4.94
CA ARG A 223 3.97 -22.90 4.19
C ARG A 223 5.42 -23.41 4.23
N ALA A 224 6.41 -22.54 4.02
CA ALA A 224 7.83 -22.91 4.08
C ALA A 224 8.19 -23.45 5.46
N HIS A 225 7.77 -22.78 6.54
CA HIS A 225 7.96 -23.24 7.90
C HIS A 225 7.39 -24.66 8.16
N TYR A 226 6.16 -24.93 7.73
CA TYR A 226 5.56 -26.26 7.88
C TYR A 226 6.29 -27.35 7.07
N THR A 227 6.85 -27.00 5.91
CA THR A 227 7.56 -27.95 5.04
C THR A 227 8.95 -28.28 5.58
N GLU A 228 9.63 -27.30 6.18
CA GLU A 228 10.98 -27.48 6.73
C GLU A 228 11.00 -28.12 8.13
N GLN A 229 9.96 -27.93 8.94
CA GLN A 229 9.92 -28.47 10.31
C GLN A 229 9.13 -29.76 10.46
N HIS A 230 8.27 -30.14 9.49
CA HIS A 230 7.41 -31.34 9.57
C HIS A 230 7.56 -32.25 8.33
N GLY A 231 8.68 -32.14 7.61
CA GLY A 231 9.10 -33.02 6.52
C GLY A 231 10.13 -34.06 6.95
#